data_AF-A0A220VEB1-F1
#
_entry.id   AF-A0A220VEB1-F1
#
_cell.length_a   1.000
_cell.length_b   1.000
_cell.length_c   1.000
_cell.angle_alpha   90.00
_cell.angle_beta   90.00
_cell.angle_gamma   90.00
#
_symmetry.space_group_name_H-M   'P 1'
#
loop_
_entity.id
_entity.type
_entity.pdbx_description
1 polymer ?
#
loop_
_entity_poly.entity_id
_entity_poly.type
_entity_poly.pdbx_seq_one_letter_code
_entity_poly.pdbx_strand_id
1 'polypeptide(L)'
;MQVGLMNECLFSKSQIREFEEYLFEHEIISNDKLKEKAAKSCEKFILKHFSSKKNVIIFVGKGINGEDGVLLSRLLLNSQNNYKITLFFIDKLSEKSYKNNHADLEVFDTCGQLDLSVFDIIIDCIFGIGLNRCIDKKLTELIIQINQSSLPIISIDMPSGLNADNGCVMGSAVKATHTLTFLGLKFGQFTFQGLEFSGKVSLFDFGLGHLLHKFCKSPSARLLLPKIINELIPYRQQHMYKNMNGHTLVIGGDTGMFGALILAARSALMIGSGLVTVLTRKKHASLVSLHQPELISYTFTKKDFLY
;
A
#
# COMPACT_ATOMS: atom_id res chain seq x y z
N MET A 1 -13.41 16.65 -16.11
CA MET A 1 -12.10 15.97 -16.26
C MET A 1 -11.76 15.26 -14.96
N GLN A 2 -12.00 13.95 -14.91
CA GLN A 2 -12.11 13.13 -13.70
C GLN A 2 -10.81 12.32 -13.46
N VAL A 3 -9.65 12.90 -13.77
CA VAL A 3 -8.36 12.20 -13.82
C VAL A 3 -7.71 12.07 -12.43
N GLY A 4 -8.23 12.76 -11.41
CA GLY A 4 -7.67 12.73 -10.05
C GLY A 4 -8.21 11.65 -9.11
N LEU A 5 -9.35 11.03 -9.43
CA LEU A 5 -10.05 10.12 -8.50
C LEU A 5 -9.74 8.63 -8.70
N MET A 6 -8.99 8.28 -9.76
CA MET A 6 -8.80 6.87 -10.12
C MET A 6 -7.75 6.15 -9.24
N ASN A 7 -6.87 6.90 -8.59
CA ASN A 7 -5.75 6.33 -7.82
C ASN A 7 -6.00 6.27 -6.30
N GLU A 8 -7.23 6.50 -5.85
CA GLU A 8 -7.59 6.42 -4.42
C GLU A 8 -8.29 5.12 -4.03
N CYS A 9 -8.91 4.42 -4.98
CA CYS A 9 -9.65 3.20 -4.70
C CYS A 9 -8.68 2.03 -4.45
N LEU A 10 -8.95 1.29 -3.38
CA LEU A 10 -8.23 0.07 -3.00
C LEU A 10 -9.14 -1.13 -3.22
N PHE A 11 -8.59 -2.18 -3.82
CA PHE A 11 -9.34 -3.36 -4.24
C PHE A 11 -8.86 -4.60 -3.51
N SER A 12 -9.76 -5.57 -3.35
CA SER A 12 -9.42 -6.91 -2.88
C SER A 12 -8.80 -7.73 -4.02
N LYS A 13 -8.17 -8.83 -3.65
CA LYS A 13 -7.73 -9.88 -4.57
C LYS A 13 -8.85 -10.40 -5.46
N SER A 14 -10.04 -10.62 -4.90
CA SER A 14 -11.19 -11.11 -5.68
C SER A 14 -11.62 -10.08 -6.73
N GLN A 15 -11.71 -8.80 -6.35
CA GLN A 15 -12.09 -7.72 -7.26
C GLN A 15 -11.13 -7.57 -8.44
N ILE A 16 -9.82 -7.66 -8.19
CA ILE A 16 -8.82 -7.61 -9.27
C ILE A 16 -8.95 -8.83 -10.19
N ARG A 17 -9.13 -10.04 -9.63
CA ARG A 17 -9.27 -11.27 -10.44
C ARG A 17 -10.53 -11.29 -11.28
N GLU A 18 -11.67 -10.92 -10.70
CA GLU A 18 -12.94 -10.81 -11.42
C GLU A 18 -12.84 -9.77 -12.55
N PHE A 19 -12.08 -8.69 -12.33
CA PHE A 19 -11.82 -7.71 -13.37
C PHE A 19 -10.89 -8.25 -14.47
N GLU A 20 -9.85 -9.01 -14.13
CA GLU A 20 -9.00 -9.69 -15.12
C GLU A 20 -9.80 -10.67 -15.97
N GLU A 21 -10.64 -11.49 -15.35
CA GLU A 21 -11.55 -12.41 -16.05
C GLU A 21 -12.48 -11.65 -16.99
N TYR A 22 -13.10 -10.55 -16.52
CA TYR A 22 -13.91 -9.68 -17.35
C TYR A 22 -13.15 -9.14 -18.57
N LEU A 23 -11.90 -8.68 -18.39
CA LEU A 23 -11.06 -8.18 -19.47
C LEU A 23 -10.78 -9.24 -20.54
N PHE A 24 -10.56 -10.49 -20.11
CA PHE A 24 -10.26 -11.60 -21.01
C PHE A 24 -11.50 -12.09 -21.74
N GLU A 25 -12.63 -12.26 -21.04
CA GLU A 25 -13.90 -12.70 -21.63
C GLU A 25 -14.44 -11.72 -22.68
N HIS A 26 -14.19 -10.42 -22.50
CA HIS A 26 -14.63 -9.37 -23.42
C HIS A 26 -13.55 -8.98 -24.45
N GLU A 27 -12.44 -9.73 -24.52
CA GLU A 27 -11.34 -9.51 -25.45
C GLU A 27 -10.74 -8.08 -25.40
N ILE A 28 -10.86 -7.40 -24.26
CA ILE A 28 -10.36 -6.02 -24.07
C ILE A 28 -8.83 -6.02 -24.10
N ILE A 29 -8.22 -7.03 -23.49
CA ILE A 29 -6.78 -7.29 -23.54
C ILE A 29 -6.57 -8.80 -23.35
N SER A 30 -5.64 -9.41 -24.08
CA SER A 30 -5.27 -10.80 -23.82
C SER A 30 -4.32 -10.92 -22.63
N ASN A 31 -4.28 -12.10 -22.01
CA ASN A 31 -3.35 -12.39 -20.90
C ASN A 31 -1.90 -12.10 -21.28
N ASP A 32 -1.44 -12.55 -22.47
CA ASP A 32 -0.07 -12.33 -22.92
C ASP A 32 0.25 -10.84 -23.08
N LYS A 33 -0.68 -10.05 -23.62
CA LYS A 33 -0.51 -8.61 -23.78
C LYS A 33 -0.53 -7.88 -22.44
N LEU A 34 -1.29 -8.38 -21.47
CA LEU A 34 -1.29 -7.85 -20.10
C LEU A 34 0.08 -8.07 -19.43
N LYS A 35 0.62 -9.29 -19.51
CA LYS A 35 1.97 -9.63 -19.01
C LYS A 35 3.06 -8.80 -19.68
N GLU A 36 2.99 -8.64 -21.00
CA GLU A 36 3.94 -7.81 -21.76
C GLU A 36 3.90 -6.35 -21.29
N LYS A 37 2.71 -5.79 -21.07
CA LYS A 37 2.57 -4.43 -20.52
C LYS A 37 3.09 -4.31 -19.09
N ALA A 38 2.87 -5.32 -18.24
CA ALA A 38 3.39 -5.36 -16.88
C ALA A 38 4.92 -5.33 -16.88
N ALA A 39 5.55 -6.27 -17.60
CA ALA A 39 7.01 -6.35 -17.69
C ALA A 39 7.64 -5.08 -18.28
N LYS A 40 7.07 -4.51 -19.36
CA LYS A 40 7.55 -3.23 -19.93
C LYS A 40 7.42 -2.06 -18.97
N SER A 41 6.36 -2.04 -18.15
CA SER A 41 6.16 -0.99 -17.15
C SER A 41 7.20 -1.10 -16.02
N CYS A 42 7.50 -2.33 -15.58
CA CYS A 42 8.56 -2.61 -14.63
C CYS A 42 9.95 -2.25 -15.17
N GLU A 43 10.26 -2.63 -16.41
CA GLU A 43 11.49 -2.24 -17.08
C GLU A 43 11.62 -0.71 -17.09
N LYS A 44 10.61 0.00 -17.62
CA LYS A 44 10.62 1.47 -17.67
C LYS A 44 10.81 2.10 -16.30
N PHE A 45 10.20 1.54 -15.26
CA PHE A 45 10.41 2.00 -13.89
C PHE A 45 11.86 1.83 -13.46
N ILE A 46 12.45 0.65 -13.67
CA ILE A 46 13.83 0.34 -13.29
C ILE A 46 14.82 1.22 -14.04
N LEU A 47 14.69 1.34 -15.37
CA LEU A 47 15.55 2.19 -16.20
C LEU A 47 15.49 3.67 -15.81
N LYS A 48 14.36 4.13 -15.27
CA LYS A 48 14.18 5.51 -14.80
C LYS A 48 14.80 5.78 -13.44
N HIS A 49 14.79 4.80 -12.53
CA HIS A 49 15.18 5.00 -11.13
C HIS A 49 16.59 4.50 -10.80
N PHE A 50 17.16 3.62 -11.62
CA PHE A 50 18.47 3.04 -11.38
C PHE A 50 19.41 3.31 -12.55
N SER A 51 20.68 3.57 -12.23
CA SER A 51 21.72 3.79 -13.22
C SER A 51 22.04 2.51 -14.01
N SER A 52 22.70 2.67 -15.15
CA SER A 52 23.15 1.55 -16.00
C SER A 52 24.23 0.70 -15.33
N LYS A 53 24.49 -0.50 -15.88
CA LYS A 53 25.55 -1.44 -15.48
C LYS A 53 25.44 -1.99 -14.05
N LYS A 54 24.22 -2.15 -13.55
CA LYS A 54 23.97 -2.73 -12.23
C LYS A 54 23.85 -4.25 -12.30
N ASN A 55 24.25 -4.92 -11.22
CA ASN A 55 24.04 -6.33 -11.00
C ASN A 55 22.66 -6.52 -10.35
N VAL A 56 21.75 -7.19 -11.02
CA VAL A 56 20.37 -7.39 -10.58
C VAL A 56 20.13 -8.86 -10.33
N ILE A 57 19.62 -9.18 -9.15
CA ILE A 57 19.11 -10.52 -8.84
C ILE A 57 17.59 -10.50 -8.82
N ILE A 58 16.98 -11.47 -9.51
CA ILE A 58 15.53 -11.65 -9.55
C ILE A 58 15.18 -12.98 -8.89
N PHE A 59 14.41 -12.92 -7.82
CA PHE A 59 13.87 -14.11 -7.16
C PHE A 59 12.59 -14.54 -7.82
N VAL A 60 12.60 -15.73 -8.44
CA VAL A 60 11.54 -16.21 -9.33
C VAL A 60 10.72 -17.31 -8.65
N GLY A 61 9.42 -17.04 -8.53
CA GLY A 61 8.39 -17.97 -8.05
C GLY A 61 7.92 -18.99 -9.09
N LYS A 62 7.01 -19.89 -8.68
CA LYS A 62 6.40 -20.88 -9.57
C LYS A 62 5.19 -20.38 -10.37
N GLY A 63 4.59 -19.27 -9.96
CA GLY A 63 3.33 -18.77 -10.51
C GLY A 63 3.53 -17.64 -11.51
N ILE A 64 2.42 -16.96 -11.83
CA ILE A 64 2.37 -15.84 -12.78
C ILE A 64 3.39 -14.74 -12.43
N ASN A 65 3.56 -14.40 -11.14
CA ASN A 65 4.55 -13.39 -10.74
C ASN A 65 5.99 -13.79 -11.10
N GLY A 66 6.29 -15.09 -11.09
CA GLY A 66 7.58 -15.61 -11.52
C GLY A 66 7.78 -15.50 -13.03
N GLU A 67 6.73 -15.77 -13.82
CA GLU A 67 6.72 -15.54 -15.28
C GLU A 67 7.01 -14.07 -15.61
N ASP A 68 6.39 -13.14 -14.88
CA ASP A 68 6.64 -11.70 -15.03
C ASP A 68 8.11 -11.34 -14.74
N GLY A 69 8.71 -11.96 -13.71
CA GLY A 69 10.13 -11.78 -13.39
C GLY A 69 11.06 -12.28 -14.49
N VAL A 70 10.72 -13.40 -15.13
CA VAL A 70 11.50 -13.94 -16.26
C VAL A 70 11.33 -13.10 -17.52
N LEU A 71 10.13 -12.58 -17.79
CA LEU A 71 9.92 -11.68 -18.91
C LEU A 71 10.66 -10.35 -18.70
N LEU A 72 10.61 -9.81 -17.49
CA LEU A 72 11.35 -8.61 -17.09
C LEU A 72 12.86 -8.79 -17.23
N SER A 73 13.38 -9.97 -16.86
CA SER A 73 14.82 -10.27 -16.97
C SER A 73 15.32 -10.12 -18.41
N ARG A 74 14.54 -10.63 -19.38
CA ARG A 74 14.84 -10.52 -20.82
C ARG A 74 14.82 -9.08 -21.30
N LEU A 75 13.85 -8.29 -20.87
CA LEU A 75 13.75 -6.87 -21.24
C LEU A 75 14.97 -6.11 -20.72
N LEU A 76 15.32 -6.29 -19.44
CA LEU A 76 16.48 -5.63 -18.84
C LEU A 76 17.81 -6.03 -19.50
N LEU A 77 17.99 -7.31 -19.84
CA LEU A 77 19.16 -7.79 -20.59
C LEU A 77 19.28 -7.13 -21.97
N ASN A 78 18.16 -7.01 -22.69
CA ASN A 78 18.13 -6.44 -24.03
C ASN A 78 18.12 -4.90 -24.04
N SER A 79 18.07 -4.27 -22.87
CA SER A 79 18.13 -2.82 -22.73
C SER A 79 19.54 -2.30 -23.03
N GLN A 80 19.64 -1.05 -23.47
CA GLN A 80 20.93 -0.39 -23.72
C GLN A 80 21.72 -0.07 -22.44
N ASN A 81 21.17 -0.40 -21.26
CA ASN A 81 21.75 -0.07 -19.96
C ASN A 81 22.75 -1.13 -19.45
N ASN A 82 22.99 -2.22 -20.19
CA ASN A 82 24.00 -3.24 -19.86
C ASN A 82 23.89 -3.80 -18.43
N TYR A 83 22.67 -4.06 -17.95
CA TYR A 83 22.48 -4.74 -16.67
C TYR A 83 23.02 -6.17 -16.72
N LYS A 84 23.60 -6.64 -15.62
CA LYS A 84 23.90 -8.07 -15.44
C LYS A 84 22.77 -8.68 -14.65
N ILE A 85 22.09 -9.66 -15.25
CA ILE A 85 20.89 -10.24 -14.67
C ILE A 85 21.15 -11.67 -14.21
N THR A 86 20.82 -11.93 -12.96
CA THR A 86 20.89 -13.24 -12.32
C THR A 86 19.49 -13.67 -11.90
N LEU A 87 19.09 -14.89 -12.27
CA LEU A 87 17.84 -15.49 -11.82
C LEU A 87 18.08 -16.48 -10.69
N PHE A 88 17.35 -16.31 -9.59
CA PHE A 88 17.30 -17.27 -8.49
C PHE A 88 15.91 -17.89 -8.44
N PHE A 89 15.78 -19.15 -8.86
CA PHE A 89 14.50 -19.85 -8.79
C PHE A 89 14.30 -20.43 -7.39
N ILE A 90 13.12 -20.24 -6.79
CA ILE A 90 12.81 -20.80 -5.47
C ILE A 90 12.43 -22.30 -5.52
N ASP A 91 12.37 -22.90 -6.72
CA ASP A 91 12.13 -24.33 -6.94
C ASP A 91 12.77 -24.87 -8.23
N LYS A 92 13.09 -26.17 -8.23
CA LYS A 92 13.75 -26.89 -9.33
C LYS A 92 12.83 -27.16 -10.53
N LEU A 93 11.52 -27.28 -10.32
CA LEU A 93 10.58 -27.48 -11.42
C LEU A 93 10.43 -26.21 -12.27
N SER A 94 10.42 -25.04 -11.61
CA SER A 94 10.47 -23.75 -12.30
C SER A 94 11.81 -23.49 -12.98
N GLU A 95 12.89 -24.19 -12.64
CA GLU A 95 14.15 -24.06 -13.38
C GLU A 95 14.10 -24.85 -14.70
N LYS A 96 13.61 -26.10 -14.65
CA LYS A 96 13.54 -26.99 -15.84
C LYS A 96 12.64 -26.47 -16.94
N SER A 97 11.52 -25.81 -16.59
CA SER A 97 10.59 -25.23 -17.58
C SER A 97 11.22 -24.05 -18.34
N TYR A 98 12.25 -23.41 -17.79
CA TYR A 98 12.81 -22.17 -18.35
C TYR A 98 14.24 -22.35 -18.89
N LYS A 99 15.04 -23.31 -18.39
CA LYS A 99 16.40 -23.55 -18.93
C LYS A 99 16.45 -23.89 -20.42
N ASN A 100 15.38 -24.43 -21.01
CA ASN A 100 15.36 -24.76 -22.45
C ASN A 100 15.24 -23.54 -23.38
N ASN A 101 14.89 -22.35 -22.87
CA ASN A 101 14.59 -21.16 -23.70
C ASN A 101 15.46 -19.92 -23.37
N HIS A 102 16.55 -20.06 -22.59
CA HIS A 102 17.20 -18.92 -21.92
C HIS A 102 18.73 -19.10 -21.68
N ALA A 103 19.53 -19.20 -22.75
CA ALA A 103 20.98 -19.45 -22.66
C ALA A 103 21.82 -18.28 -22.09
N ASP A 104 21.32 -17.04 -22.17
CA ASP A 104 22.08 -15.83 -21.81
C ASP A 104 21.91 -15.39 -20.33
N LEU A 105 21.21 -16.19 -19.51
CA LEU A 105 20.92 -15.86 -18.11
C LEU A 105 21.73 -16.74 -17.16
N GLU A 106 22.40 -16.13 -16.19
CA GLU A 106 22.99 -16.87 -15.07
C GLU A 106 21.89 -17.31 -14.10
N VAL A 107 21.83 -18.61 -13.84
CA VAL A 107 20.78 -19.25 -13.03
C VAL A 107 21.39 -19.90 -11.80
N PHE A 108 20.94 -19.50 -10.61
CA PHE A 108 21.27 -20.14 -9.33
C PHE A 108 20.15 -21.07 -8.86
N ASP A 109 20.52 -22.25 -8.34
CA ASP A 109 19.62 -23.21 -7.68
C ASP A 109 19.46 -22.87 -6.19
N THR A 110 18.31 -23.27 -5.65
CA THR A 110 17.80 -23.19 -4.28
C THR A 110 18.68 -23.75 -3.15
N CYS A 111 19.93 -24.12 -3.42
CA CYS A 111 20.78 -24.90 -2.50
C CYS A 111 22.16 -24.25 -2.20
N GLY A 112 22.48 -23.08 -2.75
CA GLY A 112 23.74 -22.38 -2.47
C GLY A 112 23.61 -21.30 -1.39
N GLN A 113 24.71 -21.00 -0.68
CA GLN A 113 24.84 -19.72 0.03
C GLN A 113 24.82 -18.60 -1.01
N LEU A 114 23.77 -17.79 -0.97
CA LEU A 114 23.63 -16.65 -1.86
C LEU A 114 24.33 -15.44 -1.24
N ASP A 115 25.47 -15.07 -1.79
CA ASP A 115 26.13 -13.82 -1.43
C ASP A 115 25.41 -12.65 -2.12
N LEU A 116 24.59 -11.93 -1.36
CA LEU A 116 23.87 -10.78 -1.89
C LEU A 116 24.77 -9.55 -2.09
N SER A 117 26.00 -9.53 -1.56
CA SER A 117 26.88 -8.36 -1.60
C SER A 117 27.40 -8.00 -3.00
N VAL A 118 27.31 -8.94 -3.95
CA VAL A 118 27.72 -8.72 -5.35
C VAL A 118 26.62 -8.06 -6.20
N PHE A 119 25.41 -7.92 -5.65
CA PHE A 119 24.27 -7.32 -6.35
C PHE A 119 24.04 -5.88 -5.91
N ASP A 120 23.43 -5.10 -6.80
CA ASP A 120 23.02 -3.73 -6.54
C ASP A 120 21.52 -3.60 -6.32
N ILE A 121 20.71 -4.51 -6.87
CA ILE A 121 19.23 -4.44 -6.87
C ILE A 121 18.67 -5.85 -6.69
N ILE A 122 17.66 -5.97 -5.83
CA ILE A 122 16.87 -7.18 -5.67
C ILE A 122 15.48 -6.96 -6.28
N ILE A 123 15.03 -7.89 -7.11
CA ILE A 123 13.66 -7.95 -7.60
C ILE A 123 12.97 -9.18 -7.01
N ASP A 124 11.87 -8.94 -6.31
CA ASP A 124 11.02 -9.96 -5.72
C ASP A 124 9.86 -10.28 -6.66
N CYS A 125 9.96 -11.45 -7.31
CA CYS A 125 8.96 -12.06 -8.18
C CYS A 125 8.50 -13.43 -7.64
N ILE A 126 8.56 -13.64 -6.31
CA ILE A 126 8.29 -14.96 -5.72
C ILE A 126 6.78 -15.24 -5.67
N PHE A 127 6.01 -14.33 -5.09
CA PHE A 127 4.55 -14.40 -5.00
C PHE A 127 3.94 -13.02 -5.23
N GLY A 128 2.92 -12.96 -6.09
CA GLY A 128 2.10 -11.76 -6.26
C GLY A 128 0.82 -11.84 -5.43
N ILE A 129 -0.26 -11.21 -5.92
CA ILE A 129 -1.61 -11.23 -5.31
C ILE A 129 -2.17 -12.64 -5.03
N GLY A 130 -1.62 -13.67 -5.68
CA GLY A 130 -2.08 -15.06 -5.60
C GLY A 130 -1.86 -15.75 -4.26
N LEU A 131 -0.98 -15.25 -3.38
CA LEU A 131 -0.65 -15.90 -2.10
C LEU A 131 -1.91 -16.15 -1.26
N ASN A 132 -2.04 -17.37 -0.73
CA ASN A 132 -3.19 -17.83 0.06
C ASN A 132 -2.81 -18.77 1.22
N ARG A 133 -1.51 -18.91 1.49
CA ARG A 133 -0.98 -19.79 2.54
C ARG A 133 0.26 -19.15 3.17
N CYS A 134 0.59 -19.57 4.39
CA CYS A 134 1.82 -19.13 5.03
C CYS A 134 3.04 -19.62 4.25
N ILE A 135 4.07 -18.77 4.22
CA ILE A 135 5.39 -19.08 3.67
C ILE A 135 6.04 -20.18 4.53
N ASP A 136 6.63 -21.18 3.87
CA ASP A 136 7.31 -22.27 4.56
C ASP A 136 8.64 -21.81 5.19
N LYS A 137 9.24 -22.69 6.00
CA LYS A 137 10.45 -22.36 6.74
C LYS A 137 11.64 -22.02 5.83
N LYS A 138 11.83 -22.77 4.74
CA LYS A 138 12.97 -22.56 3.82
C LYS A 138 12.88 -21.19 3.15
N LEU A 139 11.69 -20.83 2.68
CA LEU A 139 11.48 -19.54 2.03
C LEU A 139 11.46 -18.39 3.04
N THR A 140 11.05 -18.64 4.28
CA THR A 140 11.17 -17.67 5.39
C THR A 140 12.63 -17.26 5.62
N GLU A 141 13.55 -18.23 5.68
CA GLU A 141 14.99 -17.97 5.85
C GLU A 141 15.56 -17.14 4.70
N LEU A 142 15.15 -17.45 3.47
CA LEU A 142 15.55 -16.66 2.29
C LEU A 142 15.05 -15.22 2.35
N ILE A 143 13.78 -15.01 2.71
CA ILE A 143 13.20 -13.67 2.84
C ILE A 143 13.91 -12.87 3.93
N ILE A 144 14.30 -13.50 5.03
CA ILE A 144 15.09 -12.84 6.09
C ILE A 144 16.43 -12.38 5.52
N GLN A 145 17.13 -13.21 4.74
CA GLN A 145 18.39 -12.83 4.09
C GLN A 145 18.20 -11.66 3.11
N ILE A 146 17.14 -11.70 2.28
CA ILE A 146 16.79 -10.60 1.36
C ILE A 146 16.61 -9.29 2.14
N ASN A 147 15.83 -9.31 3.22
CA ASN A 147 15.54 -8.12 4.03
C ASN A 147 16.77 -7.57 4.77
N GLN A 148 17.82 -8.38 4.96
CA GLN A 148 19.08 -7.97 5.61
C GLN A 148 20.12 -7.40 4.63
N SER A 149 19.89 -7.50 3.32
CA SER A 149 20.87 -7.13 2.28
C SER A 149 21.24 -5.64 2.21
N SER A 150 20.45 -4.75 2.84
CA SER A 150 20.55 -3.28 2.69
C SER A 150 20.39 -2.76 1.25
N LEU A 151 20.06 -3.64 0.29
CA LEU A 151 19.88 -3.29 -1.10
C LEU A 151 18.47 -2.70 -1.35
N PRO A 152 18.29 -1.92 -2.43
CA PRO A 152 16.98 -1.61 -2.95
C PRO A 152 16.25 -2.90 -3.36
N ILE A 153 15.11 -3.16 -2.72
CA ILE A 153 14.24 -4.29 -3.04
C ILE A 153 13.00 -3.78 -3.78
N ILE A 154 12.72 -4.34 -4.95
CA ILE A 154 11.56 -4.04 -5.79
C ILE A 154 10.66 -5.26 -5.83
N SER A 155 9.48 -5.19 -5.21
CA SER A 155 8.49 -6.25 -5.31
C SER A 155 7.56 -6.03 -6.49
N ILE A 156 7.32 -7.09 -7.25
CA ILE A 156 6.41 -7.09 -8.39
C ILE A 156 5.03 -7.56 -7.93
N ASP A 157 4.03 -6.76 -8.27
CA ASP A 157 2.61 -6.83 -7.87
C ASP A 157 2.35 -6.63 -6.36
N MET A 158 2.94 -7.49 -5.54
CA MET A 158 2.84 -7.51 -4.07
C MET A 158 4.18 -7.93 -3.47
N PRO A 159 4.59 -7.42 -2.29
CA PRO A 159 5.69 -8.01 -1.55
C PRO A 159 5.38 -9.45 -1.18
N SER A 160 6.25 -10.37 -1.60
CA SER A 160 6.06 -11.79 -1.35
C SER A 160 5.93 -12.07 0.14
N GLY A 161 4.85 -12.73 0.53
CA GLY A 161 4.53 -13.01 1.93
C GLY A 161 3.53 -12.04 2.56
N LEU A 162 3.16 -10.96 1.87
CA LEU A 162 2.11 -10.05 2.31
C LEU A 162 0.75 -10.47 1.74
N ASN A 163 -0.27 -10.53 2.59
CA ASN A 163 -1.63 -10.80 2.16
C ASN A 163 -2.27 -9.54 1.52
N ALA A 164 -2.76 -9.67 0.29
CA ALA A 164 -3.31 -8.57 -0.50
C ALA A 164 -4.66 -8.02 0.00
N ASP A 165 -5.39 -8.75 0.85
CA ASP A 165 -6.73 -8.38 1.34
C ASP A 165 -6.73 -7.79 2.75
N ASN A 166 -5.66 -7.96 3.52
CA ASN A 166 -5.63 -7.48 4.91
C ASN A 166 -4.27 -6.95 5.38
N GLY A 167 -3.24 -7.04 4.55
CA GLY A 167 -1.91 -6.52 4.88
C GLY A 167 -1.19 -7.29 5.99
N CYS A 168 -1.65 -8.50 6.34
CA CYS A 168 -0.96 -9.37 7.28
C CYS A 168 0.21 -10.09 6.62
N VAL A 169 1.32 -10.19 7.34
CA VAL A 169 2.46 -11.05 6.97
C VAL A 169 2.08 -12.52 7.16
N MET A 170 2.25 -13.32 6.13
CA MET A 170 1.92 -14.75 6.09
C MET A 170 3.16 -15.60 6.39
N GLY A 171 3.64 -15.55 7.63
CA GLY A 171 4.85 -16.24 8.10
C GLY A 171 6.11 -15.37 8.03
N SER A 172 6.47 -14.92 6.82
CA SER A 172 7.52 -13.93 6.56
C SER A 172 7.15 -13.13 5.32
N ALA A 173 7.65 -11.91 5.18
CA ALA A 173 7.38 -11.08 4.00
C ALA A 173 8.59 -10.26 3.57
N VAL A 174 8.71 -10.04 2.26
CA VAL A 174 9.73 -9.16 1.69
C VAL A 174 9.40 -7.72 2.07
N LYS A 175 10.37 -7.01 2.65
CA LYS A 175 10.25 -5.59 2.99
C LYS A 175 10.77 -4.75 1.82
N ALA A 176 9.87 -4.45 0.89
CA ALA A 176 10.20 -3.76 -0.34
C ALA A 176 10.51 -2.28 -0.11
N THR A 177 11.47 -1.74 -0.87
CA THR A 177 11.64 -0.28 -0.99
C THR A 177 10.61 0.31 -1.95
N HIS A 178 10.24 -0.45 -2.98
CA HIS A 178 9.24 -0.10 -3.97
C HIS A 178 8.39 -1.32 -4.31
N THR A 179 7.08 -1.12 -4.45
CA THR A 179 6.17 -2.15 -4.97
C THR A 179 5.56 -1.65 -6.27
N LEU A 180 5.74 -2.42 -7.34
CA LEU A 180 5.18 -2.11 -8.67
C LEU A 180 3.91 -2.92 -8.84
N THR A 181 2.74 -2.30 -8.74
CA THR A 181 1.45 -3.00 -8.72
C THR A 181 0.62 -2.72 -9.96
N PHE A 182 -0.19 -3.69 -10.38
CA PHE A 182 -0.86 -3.67 -11.68
C PHE A 182 -2.38 -3.58 -11.56
N LEU A 183 -3.03 -2.99 -12.57
CA LEU A 183 -4.49 -2.82 -12.70
C LEU A 183 -5.15 -1.92 -11.64
N GLY A 184 -4.99 -2.25 -10.36
CA GLY A 184 -5.50 -1.49 -9.24
C GLY A 184 -4.62 -1.64 -7.99
N LEU A 185 -4.72 -0.67 -7.09
CA LEU A 185 -4.07 -0.73 -5.78
C LEU A 185 -4.73 -1.82 -4.93
N LYS A 186 -3.95 -2.66 -4.26
CA LYS A 186 -4.48 -3.71 -3.39
C LYS A 186 -4.60 -3.20 -1.97
N PHE A 187 -5.71 -3.50 -1.31
CA PHE A 187 -6.01 -3.00 0.02
C PHE A 187 -4.91 -3.35 1.04
N GLY A 188 -4.39 -4.57 0.97
CA GLY A 188 -3.31 -5.07 1.81
C GLY A 188 -2.00 -4.30 1.72
N GLN A 189 -1.77 -3.49 0.68
CA GLN A 189 -0.57 -2.64 0.57
C GLN A 189 -0.65 -1.39 1.47
N PHE A 190 -1.86 -0.98 1.88
CA PHE A 190 -2.13 0.30 2.55
C PHE A 190 -2.75 0.13 3.94
N THR A 191 -2.72 -1.08 4.49
CA THR A 191 -3.27 -1.37 5.82
C THR A 191 -2.34 -2.28 6.60
N PHE A 192 -2.46 -2.24 7.92
CA PHE A 192 -1.71 -3.08 8.86
C PHE A 192 -0.20 -3.12 8.55
N GLN A 193 0.41 -4.30 8.42
CA GLN A 193 1.84 -4.44 8.13
C GLN A 193 2.19 -4.07 6.68
N GLY A 194 1.22 -4.01 5.78
CA GLY A 194 1.45 -3.58 4.40
C GLY A 194 2.06 -2.19 4.27
N LEU A 195 1.74 -1.29 5.20
CA LEU A 195 2.32 0.06 5.30
C LEU A 195 3.85 0.04 5.44
N GLU A 196 4.40 -0.96 6.12
CA GLU A 196 5.83 -1.10 6.34
C GLU A 196 6.50 -1.92 5.23
N PHE A 197 5.82 -2.96 4.72
CA PHE A 197 6.42 -3.93 3.81
C PHE A 197 6.30 -3.54 2.33
N SER A 198 5.35 -2.67 1.97
CA SER A 198 5.11 -2.30 0.56
C SER A 198 6.00 -1.16 0.04
N GLY A 199 6.66 -0.42 0.94
CA GLY A 199 7.49 0.73 0.57
C GLY A 199 6.71 1.75 -0.27
N LYS A 200 7.36 2.31 -1.30
CA LYS A 200 6.69 3.20 -2.25
C LYS A 200 5.91 2.38 -3.29
N VAL A 201 4.58 2.45 -3.25
CA VAL A 201 3.70 1.76 -4.20
C VAL A 201 3.51 2.59 -5.47
N SER A 202 3.81 2.00 -6.63
CA SER A 202 3.57 2.58 -7.97
C SER A 202 2.55 1.75 -8.73
N LEU A 203 1.43 2.37 -9.11
CA LEU A 203 0.36 1.73 -9.89
C LEU A 203 0.62 1.84 -11.40
N PHE A 204 0.54 0.72 -12.10
CA PHE A 204 0.45 0.65 -13.55
C PHE A 204 -0.92 0.06 -13.94
N ASP A 205 -1.85 0.93 -14.35
CA ASP A 205 -3.23 0.54 -14.70
C ASP A 205 -3.38 0.16 -16.18
N PHE A 206 -2.33 0.35 -16.99
CA PHE A 206 -2.30 0.07 -18.43
C PHE A 206 -3.34 0.83 -19.26
N GLY A 207 -3.87 1.94 -18.74
CA GLY A 207 -5.00 2.67 -19.30
C GLY A 207 -6.38 2.06 -19.01
N LEU A 208 -6.43 1.02 -18.17
CA LEU A 208 -7.63 0.26 -17.82
C LEU A 208 -8.26 0.71 -16.49
N GLY A 209 -7.67 1.68 -15.77
CA GLY A 209 -8.16 2.11 -14.46
C GLY A 209 -9.62 2.60 -14.50
N HIS A 210 -10.02 3.33 -15.56
CA HIS A 210 -11.40 3.77 -15.73
C HIS A 210 -12.40 2.60 -15.87
N LEU A 211 -11.98 1.50 -16.51
CA LEU A 211 -12.80 0.30 -16.63
C LEU A 211 -12.92 -0.41 -15.29
N LEU A 212 -11.83 -0.51 -14.53
CA LEU A 212 -11.85 -1.10 -13.18
C LEU A 212 -12.82 -0.36 -12.26
N HIS A 213 -12.81 0.98 -12.28
CA HIS A 213 -13.75 1.78 -11.47
C HIS A 213 -15.20 1.63 -11.91
N LYS A 214 -15.45 1.45 -13.21
CA LYS A 214 -16.80 1.21 -13.73
C LYS A 214 -17.31 -0.19 -13.39
N PHE A 215 -16.42 -1.18 -13.43
CA PHE A 215 -16.69 -2.58 -13.10
C PHE A 215 -16.91 -2.75 -11.59
N CYS A 216 -15.95 -2.31 -10.77
CA CYS A 216 -16.01 -2.35 -9.31
C CYS A 216 -16.63 -1.08 -8.73
N LYS A 217 -17.97 -1.02 -8.66
CA LYS A 217 -18.70 0.13 -8.09
C LYS A 217 -18.38 0.39 -6.61
N SER A 218 -18.05 -0.66 -5.87
CA SER A 218 -17.75 -0.60 -4.44
C SER A 218 -16.33 -1.10 -4.18
N PRO A 219 -15.31 -0.22 -4.16
CA PRO A 219 -13.95 -0.62 -3.79
C PRO A 219 -13.90 -1.09 -2.33
N SER A 220 -12.91 -1.90 -1.99
CA SER A 220 -12.71 -2.38 -0.61
C SER A 220 -12.43 -1.23 0.37
N ALA A 221 -11.70 -0.21 -0.08
CA ALA A 221 -11.49 1.03 0.67
C ALA A 221 -11.13 2.18 -0.28
N ARG A 222 -11.03 3.41 0.27
CA ARG A 222 -10.49 4.58 -0.43
C ARG A 222 -9.41 5.24 0.40
N LEU A 223 -8.31 5.61 -0.23
CA LEU A 223 -7.26 6.43 0.37
C LEU A 223 -7.79 7.85 0.62
N LEU A 224 -7.59 8.36 1.83
CA LEU A 224 -7.86 9.76 2.16
C LEU A 224 -6.70 10.62 1.65
N LEU A 225 -6.80 11.08 0.40
CA LEU A 225 -5.80 11.95 -0.22
C LEU A 225 -6.04 13.42 0.13
N PRO A 226 -4.99 14.27 0.19
CA PRO A 226 -5.14 15.70 0.51
C PRO A 226 -6.17 16.44 -0.36
N LYS A 227 -6.27 16.08 -1.64
CA LYS A 227 -7.26 16.65 -2.55
C LYS A 227 -8.70 16.37 -2.08
N ILE A 228 -8.99 15.14 -1.65
CA ILE A 228 -10.31 14.74 -1.15
C ILE A 228 -10.61 15.52 0.13
N ILE A 229 -9.63 15.64 1.03
CA ILE A 229 -9.79 16.39 2.28
C ILE A 229 -10.12 17.86 1.99
N ASN A 230 -9.44 18.50 1.03
CA ASN A 230 -9.71 19.89 0.65
C ASN A 230 -11.13 20.10 0.08
N GLU A 231 -11.69 19.09 -0.58
CA GLU A 231 -13.08 19.13 -1.07
C GLU A 231 -14.10 18.92 0.06
N LEU A 232 -13.71 18.25 1.16
CA LEU A 232 -14.59 17.99 2.31
C LEU A 232 -14.59 19.13 3.36
N ILE A 233 -13.54 19.97 3.40
CA ILE A 233 -13.47 21.07 4.35
C ILE A 233 -14.44 22.19 3.92
N PRO A 234 -15.40 22.60 4.78
CA PRO A 234 -16.36 23.63 4.43
C PRO A 234 -15.70 25.00 4.26
N TYR A 235 -16.11 25.74 3.23
CA TYR A 235 -15.63 27.10 2.99
C TYR A 235 -16.19 28.08 4.03
N ARG A 236 -15.32 28.92 4.62
CA ARG A 236 -15.72 29.92 5.60
C ARG A 236 -16.01 31.28 4.94
N GLN A 237 -17.29 31.63 4.79
CA GLN A 237 -17.68 32.94 4.27
C GLN A 237 -17.34 34.07 5.24
N GLN A 238 -16.96 35.24 4.71
CA GLN A 238 -16.50 36.39 5.51
C GLN A 238 -17.57 36.98 6.44
N HIS A 239 -18.85 36.84 6.09
CA HIS A 239 -19.97 37.37 6.89
C HIS A 239 -20.47 36.39 7.97
N MET A 240 -19.83 35.22 8.13
CA MET A 240 -20.25 34.26 9.15
C MET A 240 -19.89 34.73 10.56
N TYR A 241 -20.85 34.56 11.47
CA TYR A 241 -20.69 34.77 12.90
C TYR A 241 -20.77 33.44 13.66
N LYS A 242 -20.43 33.48 14.96
CA LYS A 242 -20.23 32.27 15.79
C LYS A 242 -21.36 31.23 15.74
N ASN A 243 -22.62 31.62 15.65
CA ASN A 243 -23.73 30.65 15.63
C ASN A 243 -23.93 29.98 14.25
N MET A 244 -23.34 30.53 13.18
CA MET A 244 -23.38 29.94 11.83
C MET A 244 -22.38 28.79 11.66
N ASN A 245 -21.39 28.70 12.55
CA ASN A 245 -20.35 27.65 12.52
C ASN A 245 -20.63 26.52 13.52
N GLY A 246 -21.91 26.34 13.89
CA GLY A 246 -22.35 25.31 14.81
C GLY A 246 -21.91 25.52 16.26
N HIS A 247 -22.46 24.67 17.13
CA HIS A 247 -22.16 24.64 18.55
C HIS A 247 -21.86 23.20 18.97
N THR A 248 -20.61 22.92 19.30
CA THR A 248 -20.15 21.58 19.71
C THR A 248 -20.23 21.41 21.23
N LEU A 249 -20.87 20.34 21.69
CA LEU A 249 -20.81 19.89 23.07
C LEU A 249 -19.81 18.73 23.21
N VAL A 250 -18.83 18.88 24.10
CA VAL A 250 -17.85 17.83 24.44
C VAL A 250 -18.11 17.35 25.86
N ILE A 251 -18.48 16.09 26.02
CA ILE A 251 -18.79 15.49 27.32
C ILE A 251 -17.65 14.56 27.72
N GLY A 252 -17.08 14.76 28.91
CA GLY A 252 -16.02 13.87 29.39
C GLY A 252 -15.16 14.44 30.50
N GLY A 253 -13.94 13.92 30.61
CA GLY A 253 -12.99 14.30 31.65
C GLY A 253 -13.35 13.69 33.00
N ASP A 254 -13.23 12.36 33.11
CA ASP A 254 -13.25 11.69 34.42
C ASP A 254 -11.96 11.97 35.20
N THR A 255 -11.90 11.50 36.44
CA THR A 255 -10.73 11.53 37.32
C THR A 255 -9.51 10.97 36.59
N GLY A 256 -8.46 11.77 36.50
CA GLY A 256 -7.24 11.42 35.76
C GLY A 256 -7.31 11.66 34.24
N MET A 257 -8.49 11.98 33.69
CA MET A 257 -8.72 12.12 32.24
C MET A 257 -9.09 13.55 31.82
N PHE A 258 -8.85 14.54 32.67
CA PHE A 258 -9.11 15.96 32.35
C PHE A 258 -8.44 16.41 31.04
N GLY A 259 -7.21 15.94 30.78
CA GLY A 259 -6.50 16.25 29.55
C GLY A 259 -7.24 15.83 28.27
N ALA A 260 -7.89 14.66 28.28
CA ALA A 260 -8.65 14.17 27.12
C ALA A 260 -9.81 15.11 26.76
N LEU A 261 -10.51 15.64 27.77
CA LEU A 261 -11.58 16.63 27.57
C LEU A 261 -11.04 17.90 26.89
N ILE A 262 -9.95 18.44 27.41
CA ILE A 262 -9.38 19.69 26.91
C ILE A 262 -8.85 19.52 25.48
N LEU A 263 -8.19 18.40 25.17
CA LEU A 263 -7.72 18.13 23.81
C LEU A 263 -8.88 18.04 22.81
N ALA A 264 -9.95 17.32 23.13
CA ALA A 264 -11.11 17.21 22.24
C ALA A 264 -11.81 18.57 22.02
N ALA A 265 -12.00 19.35 23.10
CA ALA A 265 -12.66 20.65 23.03
C ALA A 265 -11.83 21.70 22.27
N ARG A 266 -10.51 21.70 22.45
CA ARG A 266 -9.59 22.55 21.67
C ARG A 266 -9.61 22.18 20.19
N SER A 267 -9.58 20.89 19.87
CA SER A 267 -9.66 20.44 18.48
C SER A 267 -10.94 20.94 17.79
N ALA A 268 -12.08 20.91 18.48
CA ALA A 268 -13.34 21.46 17.95
C ALA A 268 -13.24 22.96 17.63
N LEU A 269 -12.64 23.77 18.52
CA LEU A 269 -12.38 25.18 18.24
C LEU A 269 -11.44 25.35 17.03
N MET A 270 -10.36 24.57 16.96
CA MET A 270 -9.34 24.68 15.91
C MET A 270 -9.89 24.34 14.52
N ILE A 271 -10.79 23.35 14.40
CA ILE A 271 -11.39 22.98 13.12
C ILE A 271 -12.54 23.91 12.69
N GLY A 272 -12.90 24.90 13.53
CA GLY A 272 -13.79 25.99 13.15
C GLY A 272 -15.16 25.99 13.81
N SER A 273 -15.44 25.17 14.82
CA SER A 273 -16.68 25.27 15.60
C SER A 273 -16.84 26.68 16.16
N GLY A 274 -17.99 27.30 15.94
CA GLY A 274 -18.21 28.68 16.36
C GLY A 274 -18.41 28.86 17.86
N LEU A 275 -18.96 27.84 18.53
CA LEU A 275 -19.02 27.72 19.98
C LEU A 275 -18.63 26.30 20.40
N VAL A 276 -17.91 26.19 21.51
CA VAL A 276 -17.61 24.89 22.12
C VAL A 276 -17.94 24.94 23.60
N THR A 277 -18.85 24.06 23.98
CA THR A 277 -19.21 23.82 25.37
C THR A 277 -18.63 22.50 25.83
N VAL A 278 -18.11 22.46 27.04
CA VAL A 278 -17.69 21.24 27.71
C VAL A 278 -18.62 20.92 28.88
N LEU A 279 -18.95 19.64 29.02
CA LEU A 279 -19.69 19.11 30.15
C LEU A 279 -18.78 18.13 30.91
N THR A 280 -18.42 18.48 32.14
CA THR A 280 -17.44 17.71 32.93
C THR A 280 -17.78 17.66 34.42
N ARG A 281 -16.96 16.97 35.21
CA ARG A 281 -17.11 16.92 36.66
C ARG A 281 -16.90 18.29 37.29
N LYS A 282 -17.61 18.57 38.39
CA LYS A 282 -17.49 19.83 39.14
C LYS A 282 -16.05 20.24 39.47
N LYS A 283 -15.21 19.28 39.86
CA LYS A 283 -13.79 19.52 40.17
C LYS A 283 -12.92 19.97 39.00
N HIS A 284 -13.39 19.81 37.76
CA HIS A 284 -12.65 20.17 36.55
C HIS A 284 -13.13 21.48 35.92
N ALA A 285 -14.32 21.97 36.25
CA ALA A 285 -14.90 23.13 35.57
C ALA A 285 -14.04 24.40 35.67
N SER A 286 -13.49 24.70 36.85
CA SER A 286 -12.58 25.83 37.02
C SER A 286 -11.26 25.64 36.25
N LEU A 287 -10.78 24.40 36.14
CA LEU A 287 -9.57 24.07 35.39
C LEU A 287 -9.78 24.29 33.88
N VAL A 288 -10.99 24.07 33.35
CA VAL A 288 -11.28 24.33 31.93
C VAL A 288 -11.00 25.80 31.61
N SER A 289 -11.60 26.72 32.36
CA SER A 289 -11.44 28.16 32.10
C SER A 289 -10.00 28.64 32.32
N LEU A 290 -9.25 28.00 33.23
CA LEU A 290 -7.83 28.30 33.43
C LEU A 290 -6.96 27.87 32.25
N HIS A 291 -7.25 26.72 31.64
CA HIS A 291 -6.47 26.19 30.53
C HIS A 291 -6.89 26.70 29.15
N GLN A 292 -8.18 26.97 28.94
CA GLN A 292 -8.72 27.46 27.67
C GLN A 292 -9.96 28.33 27.92
N PRO A 293 -9.80 29.66 28.09
CA PRO A 293 -10.88 30.56 28.46
C PRO A 293 -11.97 30.70 27.37
N GLU A 294 -11.70 30.33 26.13
CA GLU A 294 -12.65 30.33 25.01
C GLU A 294 -13.70 29.21 25.13
N LEU A 295 -13.48 28.21 26.00
CA LEU A 295 -14.42 27.12 26.23
C LEU A 295 -15.48 27.50 27.27
N ILE A 296 -16.74 27.16 26.98
CA ILE A 296 -17.83 27.30 27.92
C ILE A 296 -17.88 26.03 28.78
N SER A 297 -17.77 26.12 30.11
CA SER A 297 -17.79 24.95 30.99
C SER A 297 -19.09 24.82 31.76
N TYR A 298 -19.74 23.67 31.66
CA TYR A 298 -20.81 23.25 32.55
C TYR A 298 -20.42 22.01 33.33
N THR A 299 -21.03 21.89 34.50
CA THR A 299 -20.87 20.73 35.38
C THR A 299 -22.15 19.93 35.40
N PHE A 300 -22.02 18.61 35.50
CA PHE A 300 -23.14 17.75 35.83
C PHE A 300 -22.97 17.12 37.21
N THR A 301 -24.10 16.80 37.82
CA THR A 301 -24.24 15.96 38.98
C THR A 301 -24.87 14.62 38.57
N LYS A 302 -24.74 13.59 39.42
CA LYS A 302 -25.31 12.26 39.16
C LYS A 302 -26.84 12.28 38.98
N LYS A 303 -27.52 13.35 39.43
CA LYS A 303 -28.97 13.56 39.30
C LYS A 303 -29.39 14.00 37.89
N ASP A 304 -28.47 14.56 37.10
CA ASP A 304 -28.80 15.16 35.79
C ASP A 304 -28.90 14.13 34.66
N PHE A 305 -28.60 12.85 34.93
CA PHE A 305 -28.63 11.73 33.96
C PHE A 305 -29.71 10.67 34.27
N LEU A 306 -30.55 10.91 35.28
CA LEU A 306 -31.62 9.99 35.69
C LEU A 306 -32.99 10.58 35.37
N TYR A 307 -33.26 10.87 34.08
CA TYR A 307 -34.62 11.05 33.52
C TYR A 307 -34.63 10.70 32.04
#